data_AF-A0A0C3L6I5-F1
#
_entry.id   AF-A0A0C3L6I5-F1
#
_cell.length_a   1.000
_cell.length_b   1.000
_cell.length_c   1.000
_cell.angle_alpha   90.00
_cell.angle_beta   90.00
_cell.angle_gamma   90.00
#
_symmetry.space_group_name_H-M   'P 1'
#
loop_
_entity.id
_entity.type
_entity.pdbx_description
1 polymer ?
#
loop_
_entity_poly.entity_id
_entity_poly.type
_entity_poly.pdbx_seq_one_letter_code
_entity_poly.pdbx_strand_id
1 'polypeptide(L)'
;MLVFVAAPNYLSAASADLIISEIRPTKIKPEALLSVNIILDEILWLILNAARSLATERLNRDGLMKILPTGLGKDALLEAEVELKAYWDRTDPVDRGCTIEHNSKLSEFPLQAAFELMRAKCEVYSTLGDAEEDIEEEDRLQNQMMLASPGPPRASAVAPAALYITAMLEHILTNVAKVVARDSSKTTAHVQDIYVALCEDEAIYPLFKRMKGKNPAGPSLTPFARFWEIDDT
;
A
#
# COMPACT_ATOMS: atom_id res chain seq x y z
N MET A 1 -4.54 -26.59 6.44
CA MET A 1 -5.69 -25.70 6.16
C MET A 1 -5.12 -24.45 5.53
N LEU A 2 -5.22 -24.32 4.19
CA LEU A 2 -4.75 -23.12 3.49
C LEU A 2 -5.73 -22.01 3.82
N VAL A 3 -5.29 -21.01 4.58
CA VAL A 3 -6.04 -19.76 4.73
C VAL A 3 -6.05 -19.12 3.34
N PHE A 4 -7.22 -19.07 2.71
CA PHE A 4 -7.44 -18.23 1.55
C PHE A 4 -7.33 -16.79 2.04
N VAL A 5 -6.18 -16.15 1.86
CA VAL A 5 -6.09 -14.70 1.97
C VAL A 5 -6.87 -14.14 0.79
N ALA A 6 -7.91 -13.34 1.05
CA ALA A 6 -8.67 -12.68 0.00
C ALA A 6 -7.72 -11.87 -0.90
N ALA A 7 -8.10 -11.64 -2.16
CA ALA A 7 -7.30 -10.78 -3.04
C ALA A 7 -7.35 -9.33 -2.52
N PRO A 8 -6.27 -8.55 -2.67
CA PRO A 8 -6.26 -7.15 -2.21
C PRO A 8 -7.26 -6.31 -2.98
N ASN A 9 -7.89 -5.36 -2.30
CA ASN A 9 -8.97 -4.55 -2.86
C ASN A 9 -8.86 -3.06 -2.50
N TYR A 10 -7.71 -2.46 -2.80
CA TYR A 10 -7.47 -1.02 -2.63
C TYR A 10 -8.16 -0.19 -3.71
N LEU A 11 -8.34 -0.76 -4.91
CA LEU A 11 -8.92 -0.09 -6.07
C LEU A 11 -10.07 -0.93 -6.63
N SER A 12 -11.27 -0.32 -6.67
CA SER A 12 -12.45 -0.91 -7.30
C SER A 12 -12.39 -0.81 -8.83
N ALA A 13 -13.14 -1.67 -9.52
CA ALA A 13 -13.22 -1.63 -10.98
C ALA A 13 -13.82 -0.31 -11.50
N ALA A 14 -14.80 0.25 -10.78
CA ALA A 14 -15.45 1.50 -11.16
C ALA A 14 -14.48 2.68 -11.08
N SER A 15 -13.76 2.81 -9.96
CA SER A 15 -12.74 3.84 -9.79
C SER A 15 -11.57 3.67 -10.77
N ALA A 16 -11.15 2.43 -11.03
CA ALA A 16 -10.10 2.17 -12.02
C ALA A 16 -10.49 2.65 -13.41
N ASP A 17 -11.71 2.31 -13.88
CA ASP A 17 -12.24 2.77 -15.16
C ASP A 17 -12.36 4.30 -15.22
N LEU A 18 -12.72 4.95 -14.12
CA LEU A 18 -12.78 6.42 -14.03
C LEU A 18 -11.40 7.06 -14.18
N ILE A 19 -10.42 6.64 -13.37
CA ILE A 19 -9.08 7.24 -13.34
C ILE A 19 -8.37 7.08 -14.68
N ILE A 20 -8.38 5.87 -15.26
CA ILE A 20 -7.73 5.65 -16.57
C ILE A 20 -8.48 6.38 -17.70
N SER A 21 -9.79 6.64 -17.51
CA SER A 21 -10.61 7.36 -18.48
C SER A 21 -10.44 8.88 -18.44
N GLU A 22 -9.83 9.44 -17.39
CA GLU A 22 -9.57 10.89 -17.29
C GLU A 22 -8.71 11.41 -18.45
N ILE A 23 -7.77 10.59 -18.92
CA ILE A 23 -6.91 10.94 -20.06
C ILE A 23 -7.56 10.50 -21.37
N ARG A 24 -8.19 9.33 -21.41
CA ARG A 24 -8.80 8.77 -22.62
C ARG A 24 -9.78 7.63 -22.32
N PRO A 25 -10.89 7.47 -23.06
CA PRO A 25 -11.89 6.43 -22.79
C PRO A 25 -11.30 5.01 -22.85
N THR A 26 -10.97 4.46 -21.68
CA THR A 26 -10.24 3.19 -21.54
C THR A 26 -10.89 2.39 -20.42
N LYS A 27 -11.00 1.08 -20.61
CA LYS A 27 -11.45 0.17 -19.56
C LYS A 27 -10.33 -0.74 -19.10
N ILE A 28 -10.27 -1.06 -17.82
CA ILE A 28 -9.29 -2.01 -17.30
C ILE A 28 -9.83 -3.44 -17.35
N LYS A 29 -8.99 -4.41 -17.73
CA LYS A 29 -9.33 -5.83 -17.59
C LYS A 29 -9.29 -6.26 -16.12
N PRO A 30 -10.15 -7.21 -15.68
CA PRO A 30 -10.13 -7.71 -14.31
C PRO A 30 -8.75 -8.20 -13.84
N GLU A 31 -8.00 -8.88 -14.70
CA GLU A 31 -6.66 -9.40 -14.39
C GLU A 31 -5.64 -8.26 -14.24
N ALA A 32 -5.79 -7.19 -15.02
CA ALA A 32 -4.99 -5.98 -14.91
C ALA A 32 -5.30 -5.23 -13.61
N LEU A 33 -6.59 -5.12 -13.25
CA LEU A 33 -7.01 -4.55 -11.97
C LEU A 33 -6.44 -5.34 -10.78
N LEU A 34 -6.52 -6.67 -10.83
CA LEU A 34 -5.93 -7.54 -9.82
C LEU A 34 -4.42 -7.31 -9.70
N SER A 35 -3.70 -7.17 -10.82
CA SER A 35 -2.26 -6.89 -10.82
C SER A 35 -1.93 -5.58 -10.10
N VAL A 36 -2.73 -4.54 -10.31
CA VAL A 36 -2.58 -3.23 -9.66
C VAL A 36 -2.78 -3.36 -8.15
N ASN A 37 -3.84 -4.03 -7.71
CA ASN A 37 -4.09 -4.25 -6.30
C ASN A 37 -2.97 -5.08 -5.62
N ILE A 38 -2.40 -6.08 -6.31
CA ILE A 38 -1.24 -6.85 -5.82
C ILE A 38 0.01 -5.97 -5.71
N ILE A 39 0.24 -5.05 -6.65
CA ILE A 39 1.35 -4.09 -6.56
C ILE A 39 1.20 -3.19 -5.33
N LEU A 40 -0.01 -2.67 -5.07
CA LEU A 40 -0.27 -1.82 -3.91
C LEU A 40 -0.06 -2.58 -2.59
N ASP A 41 -0.49 -3.84 -2.54
CA ASP A 41 -0.27 -4.74 -1.39
C ASP A 41 1.23 -4.97 -1.12
N GLU A 42 2.01 -5.16 -2.18
CA GLU A 42 3.47 -5.29 -2.08
C GLU A 42 4.12 -3.99 -1.59
N ILE A 43 3.67 -2.83 -2.06
CA ILE A 43 4.17 -1.53 -1.61
C ILE A 43 3.88 -1.35 -0.11
N LEU A 44 2.66 -1.66 0.34
CA LEU A 44 2.30 -1.64 1.77
C LEU A 44 3.27 -2.52 2.58
N TRP A 45 3.48 -3.77 2.15
CA TRP A 45 4.42 -4.67 2.82
C TRP A 45 5.81 -4.07 2.90
N LEU A 46 6.32 -3.52 1.79
CA LEU A 46 7.67 -2.97 1.70
C LEU A 46 7.86 -1.76 2.60
N ILE A 47 6.86 -0.88 2.69
CA ILE A 47 6.86 0.27 3.63
C ILE A 47 6.98 -0.24 5.06
N LEU A 48 6.12 -1.18 5.47
CA LEU A 48 6.08 -1.69 6.84
C LEU A 48 7.35 -2.48 7.21
N ASN A 49 7.85 -3.31 6.29
CA ASN A 49 9.06 -4.08 6.53
C ASN A 49 10.30 -3.18 6.64
N ALA A 50 10.35 -2.11 5.85
CA ALA A 50 11.45 -1.16 5.87
C ALA A 50 11.41 -0.27 7.12
N ALA A 51 10.22 0.21 7.52
CA ALA A 51 10.03 1.10 8.67
C ALA A 51 10.02 0.39 10.03
N ARG A 52 9.52 -0.85 10.09
CA ARG A 52 9.31 -1.62 11.33
C ARG A 52 8.60 -0.77 12.41
N SER A 53 7.51 -0.09 12.02
CA SER A 53 6.82 0.91 12.83
C SER A 53 5.44 1.24 12.28
N LEU A 54 4.54 1.74 13.14
CA LEU A 54 3.37 2.50 12.71
C LEU A 54 3.49 4.02 12.97
N ALA A 55 4.62 4.49 13.51
CA ALA A 55 4.86 5.92 13.64
C ALA A 55 5.06 6.54 12.25
N THR A 56 4.26 7.56 11.91
CA THR A 56 4.26 8.21 10.58
C THR A 56 5.64 8.76 10.19
N GLU A 57 6.42 9.28 11.14
CA GLU A 57 7.81 9.70 10.90
C GLU A 57 8.69 8.54 10.39
N ARG A 58 8.55 7.34 10.98
CA ARG A 58 9.31 6.15 10.56
C ARG A 58 8.75 5.58 9.25
N LEU A 59 7.42 5.57 9.07
CA LEU A 59 6.78 5.16 7.81
C LEU A 59 7.26 6.00 6.62
N ASN A 60 7.45 7.30 6.83
CA ASN A 60 8.09 8.18 5.85
C ASN A 60 9.58 7.87 5.68
N ARG A 61 10.38 8.16 6.71
CA ARG A 61 11.86 8.20 6.61
C ARG A 61 12.45 6.82 6.33
N ASP A 62 12.01 5.82 7.08
CA ASP A 62 12.57 4.47 7.06
C ASP A 62 11.76 3.52 6.15
N GLY A 63 10.51 3.89 5.83
CA GLY A 63 9.61 3.17 4.92
C GLY A 63 9.65 3.71 3.50
N LEU A 64 8.73 4.62 3.15
CA LEU A 64 8.50 5.12 1.79
C LEU A 64 9.78 5.70 1.18
N MET A 65 10.47 6.62 1.87
CA MET A 65 11.66 7.28 1.32
C MET A 65 12.85 6.34 1.15
N LYS A 66 12.87 5.24 1.90
CA LYS A 66 13.87 4.18 1.71
C LYS A 66 13.57 3.31 0.49
N ILE A 67 12.28 3.07 0.20
CA ILE A 67 11.88 2.18 -0.89
C ILE A 67 11.64 2.89 -2.23
N LEU A 68 11.24 4.16 -2.20
CA LEU A 68 10.87 4.99 -3.35
C LEU A 68 11.42 6.43 -3.17
N PRO A 69 12.76 6.63 -3.23
CA PRO A 69 13.39 7.95 -3.04
C PRO A 69 13.28 8.89 -4.25
N THR A 70 12.22 8.76 -5.05
CA THR A 70 12.03 9.51 -6.31
C THR A 70 11.09 10.70 -6.12
N GLY A 71 10.86 11.49 -7.19
CA GLY A 71 9.85 12.56 -7.17
C GLY A 71 8.47 12.04 -6.77
N LEU A 72 8.05 10.91 -7.35
CA LEU A 72 6.80 10.24 -7.02
C LEU A 72 6.65 9.92 -5.53
N GLY A 73 7.72 9.42 -4.90
CA GLY A 73 7.69 9.15 -3.46
C GLY A 73 7.55 10.42 -2.63
N LYS A 74 8.18 11.52 -3.04
CA LYS A 74 8.07 12.82 -2.35
C LYS A 74 6.67 13.41 -2.50
N ASP A 75 6.07 13.29 -3.68
CA ASP A 75 4.73 13.79 -3.94
C ASP A 75 3.69 12.95 -3.17
N ALA A 76 3.83 11.61 -3.15
CA ALA A 76 3.02 10.73 -2.32
C ALA A 76 3.16 11.04 -0.81
N LEU A 77 4.35 11.42 -0.37
CA LEU A 77 4.58 11.86 1.00
C LEU A 77 3.84 13.17 1.30
N LEU A 78 3.83 14.14 0.38
CA LEU A 78 3.11 15.40 0.58
C LEU A 78 1.61 15.17 0.73
N GLU A 79 1.01 14.30 -0.08
CA GLU A 79 -0.40 13.92 0.08
C GLU A 79 -0.65 13.27 1.45
N ALA A 80 0.25 12.39 1.89
CA ALA A 80 0.14 11.75 3.19
C ALA A 80 0.22 12.74 4.37
N GLU A 81 1.11 13.74 4.28
CA GLU A 81 1.19 14.81 5.29
C GLU A 81 -0.08 15.68 5.31
N VAL A 82 -0.69 15.93 4.16
CA VAL A 82 -1.98 16.66 4.07
C VAL A 82 -3.08 15.87 4.76
N GLU A 83 -3.21 14.57 4.46
CA GLU A 83 -4.23 13.73 5.08
C GLU A 83 -4.00 13.57 6.59
N LEU A 84 -2.75 13.39 7.02
CA LEU A 84 -2.41 13.31 8.44
C LEU A 84 -2.74 14.60 9.19
N LYS A 85 -2.47 15.76 8.59
CA LYS A 85 -2.86 17.05 9.16
C LYS A 85 -4.38 17.14 9.27
N ALA A 86 -5.12 16.78 8.22
CA ALA A 86 -6.58 16.79 8.23
C ALA A 86 -7.16 15.84 9.29
N TYR A 87 -6.53 14.69 9.52
CA TYR A 87 -6.87 13.77 10.61
C TYR A 87 -6.66 14.43 11.98
N TRP A 88 -5.51 15.08 12.20
CA TRP A 88 -5.22 15.73 13.48
C TRP A 88 -6.10 16.94 13.78
N ASP A 89 -6.52 17.68 12.75
CA ASP A 89 -7.46 18.80 12.89
C ASP A 89 -8.85 18.32 13.33
N ARG A 90 -9.21 17.07 13.02
CA ARG A 90 -10.47 16.40 13.41
C ARG A 90 -10.37 15.62 14.72
N THR A 91 -9.16 15.38 15.23
CA THR A 91 -8.90 14.53 16.40
C THR A 91 -8.69 15.37 17.66
N ASP A 92 -9.24 14.93 18.79
CA ASP A 92 -9.10 15.65 20.05
C ASP A 92 -7.63 15.79 20.49
N PRO A 93 -7.22 16.96 21.03
CA PRO A 93 -5.84 17.22 21.44
C PRO A 93 -5.27 16.20 22.42
N VAL A 94 -6.13 15.57 23.23
CA VAL A 94 -5.77 14.56 24.23
C VAL A 94 -5.23 13.29 23.55
N ASP A 95 -5.80 12.90 22.40
CA ASP A 95 -5.41 11.70 21.68
C ASP A 95 -4.13 11.88 20.85
N ARG A 96 -3.78 13.14 20.53
CA ARG A 96 -2.55 13.49 19.77
C ARG A 96 -1.26 13.17 20.52
N GLY A 97 -1.25 13.28 21.86
CA GLY A 97 -0.07 13.07 22.69
C GLY A 97 0.36 11.61 22.88
N CYS A 98 -0.51 10.66 22.52
CA CYS A 98 -0.32 9.22 22.78
C CYS A 98 0.46 8.47 21.69
N THR A 99 0.83 9.13 20.58
CA THR A 99 1.37 8.48 19.36
C THR A 99 2.89 8.29 19.33
N ILE A 100 3.64 8.84 20.28
CA ILE A 100 5.10 8.70 20.30
C ILE A 100 5.49 7.26 20.66
N GLU A 101 5.72 6.41 19.66
CA GLU A 101 6.26 5.07 19.86
C GLU A 101 7.63 5.16 20.58
N HIS A 102 7.74 4.49 21.74
CA HIS A 102 9.06 4.27 22.33
C HIS A 102 9.84 3.28 21.46
N ASN A 103 11.13 3.54 21.26
CA ASN A 103 12.09 2.70 20.52
C ASN A 103 12.03 1.22 20.97
N SER A 104 11.11 0.45 20.39
CA SER A 104 11.17 -1.00 20.40
C SER A 104 12.33 -1.41 19.48
N LYS A 105 13.14 -2.36 19.94
CA LYS A 105 14.25 -2.86 19.11
C LYS A 105 13.65 -3.43 17.82
N LEU A 106 14.30 -3.23 16.68
CA LEU A 106 13.85 -3.68 15.35
C LEU A 106 13.41 -5.16 15.29
N SER A 107 13.83 -6.02 16.23
CA SER A 107 13.44 -7.43 16.32
C SER A 107 12.04 -7.68 16.92
N GLU A 108 11.35 -6.65 17.41
CA GLU A 108 10.07 -6.79 18.12
C GLU A 108 8.85 -6.34 17.31
N PHE A 109 9.00 -5.72 16.14
CA PHE A 109 7.84 -5.27 15.37
C PHE A 109 7.06 -6.47 14.78
N PRO A 110 5.77 -6.66 15.10
CA PRO A 110 4.96 -7.78 14.65
C PRO A 110 4.54 -7.60 13.18
N LEU A 111 5.50 -7.67 12.25
CA LEU A 111 5.33 -7.29 10.85
C LEU A 111 4.11 -7.95 10.17
N GLN A 112 3.94 -9.26 10.33
CA GLN A 112 2.85 -9.97 9.66
C GLN A 112 1.48 -9.51 10.17
N ALA A 113 1.29 -9.44 11.49
CA ALA A 113 0.03 -9.00 12.08
C ALA A 113 -0.25 -7.51 11.82
N ALA A 114 0.80 -6.67 11.83
CA ALA A 114 0.68 -5.27 11.47
C ALA A 114 0.31 -5.10 9.99
N PHE A 115 0.88 -5.90 9.09
CA PHE A 115 0.53 -5.90 7.67
C PHE A 115 -0.93 -6.28 7.45
N GLU A 116 -1.42 -7.35 8.09
CA GLU A 116 -2.81 -7.78 7.96
C GLU A 116 -3.80 -6.69 8.46
N LEU A 117 -3.52 -6.08 9.61
CA LEU A 117 -4.33 -4.97 10.13
C LEU A 117 -4.28 -3.74 9.22
N MET A 118 -3.08 -3.33 8.80
CA MET A 118 -2.92 -2.16 7.94
C MET A 118 -3.57 -2.38 6.57
N ARG A 119 -3.51 -3.59 6.02
CA ARG A 119 -4.17 -3.95 4.77
C ARG A 119 -5.68 -3.75 4.87
N ALA A 120 -6.32 -4.37 5.87
CA ALA A 120 -7.76 -4.24 6.09
C ALA A 120 -8.17 -2.77 6.22
N LYS A 121 -7.42 -1.98 7.00
CA LYS A 121 -7.70 -0.54 7.15
C LYS A 121 -7.45 0.26 5.88
N CYS A 122 -6.38 0.00 5.15
CA CYS A 122 -6.07 0.72 3.92
C CYS A 122 -7.08 0.44 2.81
N GLU A 123 -7.60 -0.78 2.71
CA GLU A 123 -8.68 -1.14 1.79
C GLU A 123 -9.96 -0.34 2.12
N VAL A 124 -10.34 -0.26 3.39
CA VAL A 124 -11.52 0.51 3.85
C VAL A 124 -11.33 2.02 3.72
N TYR A 125 -10.14 2.54 4.00
CA TYR A 125 -9.86 3.99 3.91
C TYR A 125 -9.64 4.47 2.49
N SER A 126 -9.38 3.57 1.54
CA SER A 126 -9.21 3.93 0.14
C SER A 126 -10.49 4.56 -0.41
N THR A 127 -10.37 5.81 -0.86
CA THR A 127 -11.42 6.53 -1.59
C THR A 127 -11.67 5.94 -2.98
N LEU A 128 -10.73 5.11 -3.46
CA LEU A 128 -10.77 4.45 -4.75
C LEU A 128 -11.28 3.00 -4.65
N GLY A 129 -11.34 2.44 -3.45
CA GLY A 129 -11.85 1.10 -3.16
C GLY A 129 -13.37 1.05 -3.02
N ASP A 130 -13.88 -0.14 -2.75
CA ASP A 130 -15.29 -0.41 -2.40
C ASP A 130 -15.40 -1.31 -1.15
N ALA A 131 -14.32 -1.45 -0.38
CA ALA A 131 -14.31 -2.21 0.85
C ALA A 131 -15.11 -1.49 1.94
N GLU A 132 -15.91 -2.26 2.68
CA GLU A 132 -16.68 -1.77 3.82
C GLU A 132 -15.98 -2.15 5.13
N GLU A 133 -16.20 -1.34 6.18
CA GLU A 133 -15.64 -1.59 7.51
C GLU A 133 -16.24 -2.85 8.14
N ASP A 134 -15.39 -3.86 8.40
CA ASP A 134 -15.73 -5.01 9.23
C ASP A 134 -15.09 -4.83 10.62
N ILE A 135 -15.91 -4.33 11.56
CA ILE A 135 -15.48 -4.03 12.93
C ILE A 135 -15.00 -5.29 13.66
N GLU A 136 -15.64 -6.45 13.42
CA GLU A 136 -15.28 -7.70 14.09
C GLU A 136 -13.93 -8.23 13.60
N GLU A 137 -13.69 -8.14 12.29
CA GLU A 137 -12.40 -8.48 11.70
C GLU A 137 -11.29 -7.51 12.16
N GLU A 138 -11.57 -6.21 12.18
CA GLU A 138 -10.62 -5.20 12.65
C GLU A 138 -10.22 -5.46 14.11
N ASP A 139 -11.18 -5.66 15.01
CA ASP A 139 -10.92 -5.97 16.41
C ASP A 139 -10.09 -7.25 16.55
N ARG A 140 -10.39 -8.28 15.75
CA ARG A 140 -9.64 -9.53 15.72
C ARG A 140 -8.18 -9.29 15.30
N LEU A 141 -7.95 -8.56 14.21
CA LEU A 141 -6.61 -8.25 13.68
C LEU A 141 -5.82 -7.36 14.63
N GLN A 142 -6.46 -6.38 15.25
CA GLN A 142 -5.85 -5.52 16.25
C GLN A 142 -5.42 -6.33 17.49
N ASN A 143 -6.28 -7.22 17.99
CA ASN A 143 -5.92 -8.13 19.08
C ASN A 143 -4.76 -9.06 18.69
N GLN A 144 -4.75 -9.57 17.46
CA GLN A 144 -3.64 -10.40 16.97
C GLN A 144 -2.31 -9.62 16.94
N MET A 145 -2.30 -8.37 16.47
CA MET A 145 -1.12 -7.52 16.49
C MET A 145 -0.62 -7.26 17.91
N MET A 146 -1.53 -6.99 18.85
CA MET A 146 -1.21 -6.75 20.26
C MET A 146 -0.61 -7.98 20.95
N LEU A 147 -1.02 -9.19 20.55
CA LEU A 147 -0.52 -10.45 21.11
C LEU A 147 0.73 -10.99 20.39
N ALA A 148 1.02 -10.52 19.17
CA ALA A 148 2.11 -11.03 18.33
C ALA A 148 3.52 -10.59 18.78
N SER A 149 3.63 -9.61 19.68
CA SER A 149 4.92 -9.12 20.18
C SER A 149 4.84 -8.64 21.63
N PRO A 150 5.93 -8.76 22.43
CA PRO A 150 6.03 -8.16 23.77
C PRO A 150 5.96 -6.63 23.78
N GLY A 151 6.19 -5.98 22.63
CA GLY A 151 6.15 -4.52 22.47
C GLY A 151 5.39 -4.14 21.19
N PRO A 152 4.06 -4.36 21.15
CA PRO A 152 3.28 -4.07 19.96
C PRO A 152 3.17 -2.55 19.74
N PRO A 153 2.93 -2.10 18.49
CA PRO A 153 2.56 -0.71 18.22
C PRO A 153 1.35 -0.31 19.07
N ARG A 154 1.30 0.97 19.47
CA ARG A 154 0.15 1.48 20.23
C ARG A 154 -1.09 1.52 19.33
N ALA A 155 -2.24 1.19 19.88
CA ALA A 155 -3.52 1.29 19.18
C ALA A 155 -3.78 2.71 18.63
N SER A 156 -3.36 3.75 19.36
CA SER A 156 -3.46 5.16 18.91
C SER A 156 -2.64 5.49 17.66
N ALA A 157 -1.66 4.67 17.29
CA ALA A 157 -0.87 4.86 16.06
C ALA A 157 -1.55 4.23 14.84
N VAL A 158 -2.54 3.34 15.02
CA VAL A 158 -3.14 2.53 13.94
C VAL A 158 -3.89 3.40 12.94
N ALA A 159 -4.86 4.20 13.40
CA ALA A 159 -5.67 5.06 12.53
C ALA A 159 -4.83 6.09 11.73
N PRO A 160 -3.94 6.90 12.36
CA PRO A 160 -3.11 7.84 11.60
C PRO A 160 -2.14 7.12 10.66
N ALA A 161 -1.58 5.96 11.04
CA ALA A 161 -0.71 5.18 10.14
C ALA A 161 -1.45 4.69 8.90
N ALA A 162 -2.64 4.12 9.09
CA ALA A 162 -3.44 3.61 7.98
C ALA A 162 -3.84 4.74 7.01
N LEU A 163 -4.36 5.86 7.50
CA LEU A 163 -4.67 7.03 6.64
C LEU A 163 -3.44 7.54 5.89
N TYR A 164 -2.30 7.63 6.59
CA TYR A 164 -1.04 8.07 5.99
C TYR A 164 -0.58 7.15 4.87
N ILE A 165 -0.64 5.83 5.08
CA ILE A 165 -0.26 4.85 4.07
C ILE A 165 -1.28 4.83 2.92
N THR A 166 -2.58 4.90 3.18
CA THR A 166 -3.62 4.99 2.15
C THR A 166 -3.33 6.14 1.18
N ALA A 167 -3.07 7.34 1.70
CA ALA A 167 -2.76 8.51 0.87
C ALA A 167 -1.50 8.30 0.00
N MET A 168 -0.47 7.63 0.54
CA MET A 168 0.73 7.26 -0.24
C MET A 168 0.38 6.29 -1.39
N LEU A 169 -0.41 5.26 -1.09
CA LEU A 169 -0.79 4.23 -2.07
C LEU A 169 -1.66 4.81 -3.19
N GLU A 170 -2.65 5.66 -2.85
CA GLU A 170 -3.54 6.30 -3.82
C GLU A 170 -2.79 7.26 -4.76
N HIS A 171 -1.82 8.00 -4.23
CA HIS A 171 -0.99 8.88 -5.05
C HIS A 171 -0.13 8.07 -6.03
N ILE A 172 0.52 7.01 -5.57
CA ILE A 172 1.31 6.11 -6.42
C ILE A 172 0.42 5.49 -7.50
N LEU A 173 -0.76 5.02 -7.13
CA LEU A 173 -1.74 4.46 -8.06
C LEU A 173 -2.14 5.45 -9.15
N THR A 174 -2.46 6.69 -8.77
CA THR A 174 -2.86 7.73 -9.71
C THR A 174 -1.75 8.02 -10.73
N ASN A 175 -0.48 8.00 -10.31
CA ASN A 175 0.64 8.11 -11.24
C ASN A 175 0.71 6.93 -12.21
N VAL A 176 0.60 5.68 -11.72
CA VAL A 176 0.57 4.48 -12.58
C VAL A 176 -0.56 4.55 -13.60
N ALA A 177 -1.77 4.93 -13.18
CA ALA A 177 -2.91 5.06 -14.07
C ALA A 177 -2.69 6.11 -15.16
N LYS A 178 -2.04 7.24 -14.84
CA LYS A 178 -1.69 8.29 -15.81
C LYS A 178 -0.73 7.78 -16.88
N VAL A 179 0.28 7.00 -16.50
CA VAL A 179 1.26 6.44 -17.45
C VAL A 179 0.60 5.41 -18.36
N VAL A 180 -0.17 4.48 -17.79
CA VAL A 180 -0.92 3.46 -18.54
C VAL A 180 -1.84 4.10 -19.58
N ALA A 181 -2.57 5.15 -19.19
CA ALA A 181 -3.48 5.84 -20.08
C ALA A 181 -2.74 6.68 -21.13
N ARG A 182 -1.55 7.23 -20.84
CA ARG A 182 -0.77 7.98 -21.84
C ARG A 182 -0.22 7.07 -22.95
N ASP A 183 0.33 5.92 -22.59
CA ASP A 183 1.14 5.12 -23.50
C ASP A 183 0.32 4.05 -24.25
N SER A 184 -0.96 3.85 -23.88
CA SER A 184 -1.86 2.93 -24.57
C SER A 184 -2.67 3.63 -25.67
N SER A 185 -2.57 3.14 -26.92
CA SER A 185 -3.50 3.49 -28.00
C SER A 185 -4.81 2.70 -27.94
N LYS A 186 -4.93 1.73 -27.03
CA LYS A 186 -6.02 0.73 -26.97
C LYS A 186 -7.15 1.15 -26.05
N THR A 187 -8.41 0.96 -26.41
CA THR A 187 -9.56 1.28 -25.52
C THR A 187 -9.68 0.35 -24.31
N THR A 188 -8.73 -0.56 -24.11
CA THR A 188 -8.72 -1.53 -23.03
C THR A 188 -7.30 -1.77 -22.55
N ALA A 189 -7.08 -1.59 -21.24
CA ALA A 189 -5.81 -1.81 -20.57
C ALA A 189 -5.71 -3.26 -20.05
N HIS A 190 -4.62 -3.93 -20.41
CA HIS A 190 -4.28 -5.30 -20.02
C HIS A 190 -3.10 -5.29 -19.05
N VAL A 191 -2.80 -6.44 -18.44
CA VAL A 191 -1.65 -6.63 -17.52
C VAL A 191 -0.34 -6.16 -18.17
N GLN A 192 -0.15 -6.45 -19.46
CA GLN A 192 1.01 -5.99 -20.21
C GLN A 192 1.12 -4.47 -20.29
N ASP A 193 0.00 -3.75 -20.40
CA ASP A 193 0.02 -2.30 -20.46
C ASP A 193 0.43 -1.70 -19.09
N ILE A 194 0.01 -2.32 -17.98
CA ILE A 194 0.48 -1.99 -16.62
C ILE A 194 1.98 -2.26 -16.47
N TYR A 195 2.43 -3.43 -16.93
CA TYR A 195 3.84 -3.81 -16.90
C TYR A 195 4.73 -2.81 -17.64
N VAL A 196 4.32 -2.43 -18.86
CA VAL A 196 5.07 -1.47 -19.69
C VAL A 196 5.11 -0.11 -19.00
N ALA A 197 3.98 0.38 -18.50
CA ALA A 197 3.93 1.64 -17.76
C ALA A 197 4.89 1.67 -16.56
N LEU A 198 4.96 0.58 -15.78
CA LEU A 198 5.89 0.46 -14.65
C LEU A 198 7.37 0.37 -15.08
N CYS A 199 7.65 -0.15 -16.28
CA CYS A 199 9.00 -0.24 -16.82
C CYS A 199 9.49 1.08 -17.41
N GLU A 200 8.59 1.88 -17.99
CA GLU A 200 8.91 3.13 -18.67
C GLU A 200 8.90 4.34 -17.74
N ASP A 201 8.24 4.25 -16.58
CA ASP A 201 8.23 5.30 -15.58
C ASP A 201 9.49 5.24 -14.68
N GLU A 202 10.44 6.11 -14.97
CA GLU A 202 11.69 6.29 -14.21
C GLU A 202 11.49 6.53 -12.71
N ALA A 203 10.35 7.08 -12.28
CA ALA A 203 10.08 7.36 -10.88
C ALA A 203 9.69 6.10 -10.09
N ILE A 204 9.03 5.12 -10.71
CA ILE A 204 8.58 3.88 -10.02
C ILE A 204 9.38 2.64 -10.43
N TYR A 205 10.03 2.66 -11.60
CA TYR A 205 10.78 1.53 -12.14
C TYR A 205 11.83 0.96 -11.18
N PRO A 206 12.64 1.76 -10.45
CA PRO A 206 13.61 1.20 -9.50
C PRO A 206 12.96 0.34 -8.40
N LEU A 207 11.79 0.76 -7.91
CA LEU A 207 11.00 0.00 -6.94
C LEU A 207 10.45 -1.28 -7.57
N PHE A 208 9.81 -1.17 -8.73
CA PHE A 208 9.23 -2.30 -9.45
C PHE A 208 10.27 -3.36 -9.81
N LYS A 209 11.45 -2.94 -10.27
CA LYS A 209 12.58 -3.82 -10.56
C LYS A 209 13.05 -4.57 -9.31
N ARG A 210 13.09 -3.92 -8.14
CA ARG A 210 13.45 -4.57 -6.88
C ARG A 210 12.41 -5.61 -6.46
N MET A 211 11.12 -5.34 -6.67
CA MET A 211 10.06 -6.32 -6.35
C MET A 211 10.18 -7.59 -7.20
N LYS A 212 10.65 -7.49 -8.44
CA LYS A 212 10.94 -8.65 -9.31
C LYS A 212 12.19 -9.43 -8.91
N GLY A 213 13.22 -8.73 -8.42
CA GLY A 213 14.46 -9.35 -7.97
C GLY A 213 14.23 -10.08 -6.66
N LYS A 214 14.19 -11.42 -6.70
CA LYS A 214 14.15 -12.32 -5.53
C LYS A 214 14.82 -11.70 -4.29
N ASN A 215 14.05 -11.49 -3.23
CA ASN A 215 14.59 -11.18 -1.91
C ASN A 215 15.41 -12.40 -1.42
N PRO A 216 16.74 -12.30 -1.22
CA PRO A 216 17.56 -13.45 -0.80
C PRO A 216 17.36 -13.85 0.67
N ALA A 217 16.45 -13.20 1.41
CA ALA A 217 16.17 -13.48 2.81
C ALA A 217 14.67 -13.71 3.05
N GLY A 218 14.24 -14.97 2.94
CA GLY A 218 12.93 -15.45 3.42
C GLY A 218 12.02 -16.02 2.33
N PRO A 219 11.04 -16.87 2.70
CA PRO A 219 10.00 -17.27 1.76
C PRO A 219 9.32 -16.01 1.21
N SER A 220 9.05 -15.96 -0.10
CA SER A 220 8.26 -14.89 -0.69
C SER A 220 6.86 -14.92 -0.07
N LEU A 221 6.65 -14.10 0.96
CA LEU A 221 5.39 -14.03 1.71
C LEU A 221 4.31 -13.26 0.94
N THR A 222 4.66 -12.64 -0.18
CA THR A 222 3.73 -11.85 -0.97
C THR A 222 3.39 -12.55 -2.31
N PRO A 223 2.12 -12.52 -2.73
CA PRO A 223 1.67 -13.04 -4.03
C PRO A 223 2.38 -12.41 -5.24
N PHE A 224 3.06 -11.28 -5.04
CA PHE A 224 3.65 -10.46 -6.09
C PHE A 224 4.65 -11.20 -6.98
N ALA A 225 5.66 -11.87 -6.39
CA ALA A 225 6.68 -12.55 -7.18
C ALA A 225 6.09 -13.69 -8.03
N ARG A 226 5.08 -14.40 -7.51
CA ARG A 226 4.39 -15.49 -8.22
C ARG A 226 3.49 -14.99 -9.34
N PHE A 227 2.92 -13.79 -9.19
CA PHE A 227 2.01 -13.21 -10.19
C PHE A 227 2.76 -12.84 -11.48
N TRP A 228 4.00 -12.34 -11.38
CA TRP A 228 4.80 -11.89 -12.52
C TRP A 228 5.80 -12.93 -13.05
N GLU A 229 5.92 -14.10 -12.42
CA GLU A 229 6.74 -15.24 -12.89
C GLU A 229 6.17 -15.93 -14.15
N ILE A 230 5.01 -15.50 -14.65
CA ILE A 230 4.27 -16.20 -15.73
C ILE A 230 4.79 -15.88 -17.14
N ASP A 231 5.63 -14.85 -17.35
CA ASP A 231 6.04 -14.41 -18.69
C ASP A 231 7.49 -14.75 -19.09
N ASP A 232 8.23 -15.53 -18.30
CA ASP A 232 9.61 -15.99 -18.62
C ASP A 232 9.68 -17.40 -19.28
N THR A 233 8.56 -17.91 -19.81
CA THR A 233 8.49 -19.14 -20.63
C THR A 233 7.78 -18.92 -21.95
#